data_AF-A0A087L188-F1
#
_entry.id   AF-A0A087L188-F1
#
_cell.length_a   1.000
_cell.length_b   1.000
_cell.length_c   1.000
_cell.angle_alpha   90.00
_cell.angle_beta   90.00
_cell.angle_gamma   90.00
#
_symmetry.space_group_name_H-M   'P 1'
#
loop_
_entity.id
_entity.type
_entity.pdbx_description
1 polymer ?
#
loop_
_entity_poly.entity_id
_entity_poly.type
_entity_poly.pdbx_seq_one_letter_code
_entity_poly.pdbx_strand_id
1 'polypeptide(L)'
;MGLVALAVLLSGCGLTQTVTDGTVSATKSLFYKQVKVLHLDFTAREALNTDAREENSASEPVLVRVYQLRDDKIFHKTVYQQLAGDGDGALKDDLLASRSVVV
;
A
#
# COMPACT_ATOMS: atom_id res chain seq x y z
N MET A 1 -0.52 -18.79 -51.06
CA MET A 1 -1.76 -18.20 -50.51
C MET A 1 -1.94 -18.54 -49.02
N GLY A 2 -0.88 -18.44 -48.20
CA GLY A 2 -0.93 -18.81 -46.76
C GLY A 2 -0.41 -17.74 -45.81
N LEU A 3 0.50 -16.87 -46.26
CA LEU A 3 1.15 -15.87 -45.40
C LEU A 3 0.26 -14.67 -45.05
N VAL A 4 -0.69 -14.31 -45.93
CA VAL A 4 -1.59 -13.16 -45.75
C VAL A 4 -2.70 -13.47 -44.73
N ALA A 5 -3.16 -14.72 -44.66
CA ALA A 5 -4.22 -15.13 -43.74
C ALA A 5 -3.78 -15.12 -42.26
N LEU A 6 -2.49 -15.39 -42.00
CA LEU A 6 -1.95 -15.41 -40.64
C LEU A 6 -1.78 -13.99 -40.08
N ALA A 7 -1.39 -13.00 -40.90
CA ALA A 7 -1.26 -11.61 -40.49
C ALA A 7 -2.61 -10.96 -40.10
N VAL A 8 -3.71 -11.38 -40.74
CA VAL A 8 -5.07 -10.91 -40.41
C VAL A 8 -5.56 -11.49 -39.08
N LEU A 9 -5.18 -12.74 -38.75
CA LEU A 9 -5.55 -13.38 -37.48
C LEU A 9 -4.77 -12.82 -36.28
N LEU A 10 -3.48 -12.48 -36.45
CA LEU A 10 -2.68 -11.86 -35.39
C LEU A 10 -3.05 -10.41 -35.09
N SER A 11 -3.53 -9.65 -36.08
CA SER A 11 -4.01 -8.27 -35.88
C SER A 11 -5.39 -8.19 -35.21
N GLY A 12 -6.21 -9.24 -35.33
CA GLY A 12 -7.51 -9.33 -34.67
C GLY A 12 -7.44 -9.48 -33.14
N CYS A 13 -6.47 -10.24 -32.62
CA CYS A 13 -6.29 -10.39 -31.16
C CYS A 13 -5.76 -9.10 -30.52
N GLY A 14 -4.75 -8.45 -31.12
CA GLY A 14 -4.17 -7.23 -30.55
C GLY A 14 -5.14 -6.04 -30.53
N LEU A 15 -6.00 -5.92 -31.55
CA LEU A 15 -6.95 -4.83 -31.66
C LEU A 15 -8.09 -4.94 -30.64
N THR A 16 -8.64 -6.15 -30.47
CA THR A 16 -9.72 -6.41 -29.49
C THR A 16 -9.21 -6.32 -28.05
N GLN A 17 -7.97 -6.76 -27.79
CA GLN A 17 -7.32 -6.63 -26.49
C GLN A 17 -7.08 -5.14 -26.13
N THR A 18 -6.60 -4.34 -27.09
CA THR A 18 -6.39 -2.89 -26.89
C THR A 18 -7.69 -2.13 -26.64
N VAL A 19 -8.77 -2.44 -27.36
CA VAL A 19 -10.08 -1.79 -27.16
C VAL A 19 -10.71 -2.18 -25.82
N THR A 20 -10.56 -3.43 -25.41
CA THR A 20 -11.05 -3.92 -24.10
C THR A 20 -10.32 -3.24 -22.95
N ASP A 21 -8.98 -3.20 -22.99
CA ASP A 21 -8.16 -2.52 -21.98
C ASP A 21 -8.45 -1.01 -21.92
N GLY A 22 -8.63 -0.37 -23.08
CA GLY A 22 -8.98 1.05 -23.18
C GLY A 22 -10.34 1.39 -22.56
N THR A 23 -11.35 0.56 -22.79
CA THR A 23 -12.72 0.77 -22.28
C THR A 23 -12.78 0.56 -20.75
N VAL A 24 -12.13 -0.48 -20.23
CA VAL A 24 -12.04 -0.74 -18.78
C VAL A 24 -11.32 0.41 -18.06
N SER A 25 -10.25 0.93 -18.66
CA SER A 25 -9.48 2.06 -18.11
C SER A 25 -10.32 3.35 -18.05
N ALA A 26 -11.01 3.69 -19.14
CA ALA A 26 -11.88 4.87 -19.20
C ALA A 26 -13.03 4.80 -18.18
N THR A 27 -13.61 3.61 -17.97
CA THR A 27 -14.70 3.41 -17.03
C THR A 27 -14.22 3.56 -15.57
N LYS A 28 -13.05 3.02 -15.21
CA LYS A 28 -12.50 3.19 -13.86
C LYS A 28 -12.17 4.65 -13.54
N SER A 29 -11.64 5.41 -14.50
CA SER A 29 -11.25 6.80 -14.30
C SER A 29 -12.43 7.76 -14.05
N LEU A 30 -13.60 7.47 -14.62
CA LEU A 30 -14.77 8.35 -14.50
C LEU A 30 -15.59 8.07 -13.24
N PHE A 31 -15.61 6.82 -12.77
CA PHE A 31 -16.49 6.38 -11.69
C PHE A 31 -15.77 6.08 -10.37
N TYR A 32 -14.43 5.98 -10.37
CA TYR A 32 -13.63 5.78 -9.15
C TYR A 32 -12.56 6.87 -9.01
N LYS A 33 -12.61 7.62 -7.91
CA LYS A 33 -11.56 8.57 -7.54
C LYS A 33 -10.26 7.80 -7.29
N GLN A 34 -9.28 7.96 -8.17
CA GLN A 34 -7.96 7.34 -8.01
C GLN A 34 -7.13 8.13 -6.99
N VAL A 35 -6.87 7.55 -5.83
CA VAL A 35 -5.91 8.10 -4.85
C VAL A 35 -4.52 7.56 -5.21
N LYS A 36 -3.66 8.43 -5.75
CA LYS A 36 -2.30 8.06 -6.18
C LYS A 36 -1.24 8.35 -5.12
N VAL A 37 -1.48 9.35 -4.27
CA VAL A 37 -0.55 9.80 -3.23
C VAL A 37 -1.31 9.89 -1.92
N LEU A 38 -0.75 9.29 -0.88
CA LEU A 38 -1.22 9.42 0.50
C LEU A 38 -0.35 10.48 1.18
N HIS A 39 -0.97 11.58 1.61
CA HIS A 39 -0.32 12.60 2.43
C HIS A 39 -0.69 12.35 3.89
N LEU A 40 0.32 12.23 4.75
CA LEU A 40 0.16 12.06 6.20
C LEU A 40 1.04 13.10 6.88
N ASP A 41 0.43 13.85 7.79
CA ASP A 41 1.13 14.78 8.68
C ASP A 41 1.06 14.24 10.11
N PHE A 42 2.22 14.10 10.74
CA PHE A 42 2.34 13.67 12.13
C PHE A 42 2.68 14.87 13.01
N THR A 43 1.94 15.04 14.09
CA THR A 43 2.19 16.09 15.08
C THR A 43 2.22 15.46 16.46
N ALA A 44 3.38 15.53 17.12
CA ALA A 44 3.54 15.08 18.49
C ALA A 44 2.78 15.99 19.46
N ARG A 45 2.30 15.39 20.55
CA ARG A 45 1.88 16.15 21.74
C ARG A 45 3.12 16.47 22.58
N GLU A 46 3.02 17.50 23.41
CA GLU A 46 4.06 17.89 24.38
C GLU A 46 4.53 16.72 25.25
N ALA A 47 3.62 15.86 25.70
CA ALA A 47 3.94 14.60 26.39
C ALA A 47 3.75 13.42 25.43
N LEU A 48 4.83 12.95 24.83
CA LEU A 48 4.88 11.81 23.90
C LEU A 48 5.75 10.69 24.49
N ASN A 49 5.30 9.44 24.34
CA ASN A 49 6.07 8.23 24.69
C ASN A 49 6.73 8.25 26.09
N THR A 50 6.04 8.84 27.07
CA THR A 50 6.52 8.94 28.46
C THR A 50 6.46 7.58 29.16
N ASP A 51 7.45 7.29 30.01
CA ASP A 51 7.48 6.14 30.90
C ASP A 51 6.83 6.47 32.25
N ALA A 52 5.63 5.93 32.49
CA ALA A 52 4.91 6.14 33.75
C ALA A 52 5.60 5.56 35.00
N ARG A 53 6.68 4.79 34.84
CA ARG A 53 7.51 4.29 35.94
C ARG A 53 8.52 5.34 36.44
N GLU A 54 8.72 6.41 35.70
CA GLU A 54 9.61 7.52 36.06
C GLU A 54 8.80 8.66 36.70
N GLU A 55 9.23 9.15 37.88
CA GLU A 55 8.55 10.25 38.59
C GLU A 55 8.48 11.55 37.77
N ASN A 56 9.48 11.81 36.92
CA ASN A 56 9.57 12.99 36.08
C ASN A 56 9.84 12.57 34.63
N SER A 57 8.94 11.76 34.07
CA SER A 57 9.15 11.24 32.72
C SER A 57 9.15 12.35 31.68
N ALA A 58 10.24 12.41 30.91
CA ALA A 58 10.38 13.32 29.78
C ALA A 58 9.61 12.80 28.56
N SER A 59 9.28 13.70 27.64
CA SER A 59 8.79 13.30 26.33
C SER A 59 9.91 12.64 25.55
N GLU A 60 9.64 11.46 25.00
CA GLU A 60 10.59 10.68 24.22
C GLU A 60 10.14 10.57 22.76
N PRO A 61 11.07 10.49 21.78
CA PRO A 61 10.72 10.25 20.40
C PRO A 61 10.01 8.90 20.23
N VAL A 62 9.13 8.79 19.23
CA VAL A 62 8.49 7.52 18.86
C VAL A 62 8.66 7.21 17.38
N LEU A 63 9.03 5.97 17.07
CA LEU A 63 9.01 5.48 15.70
C LEU A 63 7.58 5.12 15.31
N VAL A 64 7.05 5.82 14.31
CA VAL A 64 5.76 5.50 13.69
C VAL A 64 6.03 4.80 12.37
N ARG A 65 5.51 3.57 12.22
CA ARG A 65 5.58 2.81 10.98
C ARG A 65 4.21 2.74 10.32
N VAL A 66 4.15 3.17 9.07
CA VAL A 66 2.96 3.17 8.22
C VAL A 66 3.08 2.02 7.24
N TYR A 67 2.09 1.13 7.26
CA TYR A 67 1.96 0.03 6.31
C TYR A 67 0.84 0.32 5.32
N GLN A 68 1.15 0.20 4.03
CA GLN A 68 0.14 0.06 3.00
C GLN A 68 -0.14 -1.43 2.79
N LEU A 69 -1.37 -1.85 3.05
CA LEU A 69 -1.77 -3.25 2.99
C LEU A 69 -2.79 -3.50 1.88
N ARG A 70 -2.78 -4.71 1.32
CA ARG A 70 -3.83 -5.19 0.42
C ARG A 70 -5.09 -5.63 1.18
N ASP A 71 -4.91 -6.27 2.33
CA ASP A 71 -5.94 -6.70 3.28
C ASP A 71 -5.36 -6.55 4.71
N ASP A 72 -6.19 -6.20 5.70
CA ASP A 72 -5.77 -5.86 7.06
C ASP A 72 -5.90 -7.04 8.06
N LYS A 73 -6.44 -8.18 7.63
CA LYS A 73 -6.71 -9.32 8.53
C LYS A 73 -5.46 -9.89 9.16
N ILE A 74 -4.33 -9.93 8.44
CA ILE A 74 -3.07 -10.39 9.01
C ILE A 74 -2.62 -9.40 10.08
N PHE A 75 -2.59 -8.10 9.77
CA PHE A 75 -2.21 -7.05 10.72
C PHE A 75 -3.00 -7.13 12.03
N HIS A 76 -4.33 -7.30 11.95
CA HIS A 76 -5.19 -7.42 13.13
C HIS A 76 -4.94 -8.68 13.97
N LYS A 77 -4.34 -9.73 13.40
CA LYS A 77 -3.99 -10.98 14.11
C LYS A 77 -2.54 -11.00 14.58
N THR A 78 -1.67 -10.16 14.02
CA THR A 78 -0.26 -10.08 14.38
C THR A 78 -0.09 -9.31 15.68
N VAL A 79 0.65 -9.89 16.64
CA VAL A 79 0.89 -9.22 17.92
C VAL A 79 1.94 -8.13 17.80
N TYR A 80 1.91 -7.16 18.71
CA TYR A 80 2.81 -6.00 18.69
C TYR A 80 4.30 -6.38 18.56
N GLN A 81 4.76 -7.38 19.31
CA GLN A 81 6.16 -7.80 19.30
C GLN A 81 6.61 -8.26 17.89
N GLN A 82 5.73 -8.93 17.15
CA GLN A 82 6.01 -9.36 15.78
C GLN A 82 6.05 -8.15 14.83
N LEU A 83 5.10 -7.22 14.96
CA LEU A 83 5.07 -6.00 14.14
C LEU A 83 6.26 -5.08 14.41
N ALA A 84 6.66 -4.94 15.67
CA ALA A 84 7.78 -4.10 16.09
C ALA A 84 9.13 -4.70 15.71
N GLY A 85 9.28 -6.02 15.81
CA GLY A 85 10.52 -6.73 15.48
C GLY A 85 10.76 -6.90 13.98
N ASP A 86 9.81 -7.53 13.28
CA ASP A 86 9.89 -7.81 11.84
C ASP A 86 8.50 -7.74 11.20
N GLY A 87 7.89 -6.56 11.28
CA GLY A 87 6.55 -6.37 10.74
C GLY A 87 6.46 -6.55 9.23
N ASP A 88 7.51 -6.19 8.48
CA ASP A 88 7.53 -6.39 7.02
C ASP A 88 7.45 -7.89 6.69
N GLY A 89 8.23 -8.73 7.40
CA GLY A 89 8.15 -10.19 7.28
C GLY A 89 6.86 -10.80 7.83
N ALA A 90 6.30 -10.23 8.90
CA ALA A 90 5.07 -10.71 9.52
C ALA A 90 3.82 -10.49 8.64
N LEU A 91 3.81 -9.39 7.88
CA LEU A 91 2.69 -9.00 7.01
C LEU A 91 2.73 -9.67 5.63
N LYS A 92 3.89 -10.23 5.25
CA LYS A 92 4.09 -11.09 4.06
C LYS A 92 3.51 -10.46 2.79
N ASP A 93 2.75 -11.25 2.04
CA ASP A 93 2.21 -10.87 0.74
C ASP A 93 1.30 -9.64 0.84
N ASP A 94 0.63 -9.43 1.97
CA ASP A 94 -0.33 -8.33 2.13
C ASP A 94 0.35 -6.97 2.29
N LEU A 95 1.66 -6.93 2.55
CA LEU A 95 2.43 -5.69 2.53
C LEU A 95 2.67 -5.21 1.10
N LEU A 96 2.17 -4.01 0.79
CA LEU A 96 2.40 -3.33 -0.48
C LEU A 96 3.53 -2.31 -0.38
N ALA A 97 3.62 -1.61 0.76
CA ALA A 97 4.68 -0.66 1.05
C ALA A 97 4.79 -0.41 2.56
N SER A 98 5.98 -0.04 3.02
CA SER A 98 6.27 0.35 4.41
C SER A 98 7.03 1.67 4.43
N ARG A 99 6.72 2.54 5.38
CA ARG A 99 7.43 3.81 5.65
C ARG A 99 7.54 4.00 7.16
N SER A 100 8.69 4.52 7.61
CA SER A 100 8.89 4.84 9.03
C SER A 100 9.27 6.31 9.18
N VAL A 101 8.75 6.95 10.21
CA VAL A 101 9.12 8.30 10.63
C VAL A 101 9.39 8.28 12.13
N VAL A 102 10.26 9.16 12.61
CA VAL A 102 10.39 9.44 14.04
C VAL A 102 9.68 10.75 14.31
N VAL A 103 8.75 10.73 15.26
CA VAL A 103 7.93 11.88 15.68
C VAL A 103 8.33 12.28 17.08
#